data_AF-A0A7W1ZZ02-F1
#
_entry.id   AF-A0A7W1ZZ02-F1
#
_cell.length_a   1.000
_cell.length_b   1.000
_cell.length_c   1.000
_cell.angle_alpha   90.00
_cell.angle_beta   90.00
_cell.angle_gamma   90.00
#
_symmetry.space_group_name_H-M   'P 1'
#
loop_
_entity.id
_entity.type
_entity.pdbx_description
1 polymer ?
#
loop_
_entity_poly.entity_id
_entity_poly.type
_entity_poly.pdbx_seq_one_letter_code
_entity_poly.pdbx_strand_id
1 'polypeptide(L)'
;IKETLSLSSINSDYRTLALWADYLEAAWNELKPIVQTDEYKKASDNLRTAAQNLASRLPAIALSKKQVEDLGEDADEILKTTEKFERLLPSLIINISLLSLEWKRAEELFESPFPAETRKQFQGGAR
;
A
#
# COMPACT_ATOMS: atom_id res chain seq x y z
N ILE A 1 14.84 6.70 8.31
CA ILE A 1 13.52 6.18 7.83
C ILE A 1 12.39 7.18 8.11
N LYS A 2 11.96 7.39 9.38
CA LYS A 2 10.78 8.22 9.72
C LYS A 2 10.78 9.61 9.07
N GLU A 3 11.86 10.37 9.26
CA GLU A 3 11.99 11.73 8.73
C GLU A 3 12.06 11.74 7.20
N THR A 4 12.91 10.88 6.62
CA THR A 4 13.08 10.79 5.16
C THR A 4 11.77 10.46 4.44
N LEU A 5 10.95 9.58 5.01
CA LEU A 5 9.67 9.17 4.45
C LEU A 5 8.49 10.03 4.96
N SER A 6 8.75 11.06 5.78
CA SER A 6 7.74 11.94 6.38
C SER A 6 6.60 11.19 7.10
N LEU A 7 6.95 10.13 7.84
CA LEU A 7 5.99 9.24 8.47
C LEU A 7 5.60 9.73 9.88
N SER A 8 4.31 9.64 10.22
CA SER A 8 3.85 9.86 11.60
C SER A 8 4.33 8.76 12.56
N SER A 9 4.43 7.53 12.06
CA SER A 9 4.93 6.34 12.77
C SER A 9 5.65 5.39 11.81
N ILE A 10 6.54 4.53 12.32
CA ILE A 10 7.24 3.55 11.50
C ILE A 10 6.27 2.45 11.05
N ASN A 11 6.24 2.14 9.75
CA ASN A 11 5.42 1.05 9.21
C ASN A 11 5.77 -0.30 9.84
N SER A 12 4.81 -1.23 9.84
CA SER A 12 5.02 -2.63 10.27
C SER A 12 6.24 -3.26 9.63
N ASP A 13 6.44 -3.05 8.33
CA ASP A 13 7.45 -3.70 7.52
C ASP A 13 8.85 -3.36 8.02
N TYR A 14 9.15 -2.09 8.26
CA TYR A 14 10.44 -1.68 8.84
C TYR A 14 10.62 -2.14 10.28
N ARG A 15 9.53 -2.23 11.08
CA ARG A 15 9.59 -2.80 12.43
C ARG A 15 9.91 -4.29 12.41
N THR A 16 9.38 -5.02 11.43
CA THR A 16 9.68 -6.44 11.20
C THR A 16 11.12 -6.62 10.72
N LEU A 17 11.57 -5.81 9.75
CA LEU A 17 12.96 -5.86 9.28
C LEU A 17 13.96 -5.49 10.37
N ALA A 18 13.57 -4.65 11.34
CA ALA A 18 14.42 -4.29 12.48
C ALA A 18 14.77 -5.48 13.41
N LEU A 19 14.10 -6.65 13.25
CA LEU A 19 14.54 -7.89 13.88
C LEU A 19 15.93 -8.34 13.39
N TRP A 20 16.35 -7.86 12.21
CA TRP A 20 17.69 -8.00 11.65
C TRP A 20 18.27 -6.61 11.40
N ALA A 21 18.71 -5.94 12.47
CA ALA A 21 19.12 -4.54 12.43
C ALA A 21 20.20 -4.23 11.38
N ASP A 22 21.24 -5.07 11.29
CA ASP A 22 22.33 -4.92 10.32
C ASP A 22 21.81 -4.97 8.86
N TYR A 23 20.85 -5.86 8.60
CA TYR A 23 20.18 -5.93 7.31
C TYR A 23 19.40 -4.66 7.02
N LEU A 24 18.55 -4.22 7.96
CA LEU A 24 17.74 -3.02 7.78
C LEU A 24 18.61 -1.77 7.55
N GLU A 25 19.75 -1.66 8.23
CA GLU A 25 20.69 -0.56 8.02
C GLU A 25 21.27 -0.58 6.60
N ALA A 26 21.78 -1.73 6.14
CA ALA A 26 22.33 -1.88 4.79
C ALA A 26 21.27 -1.59 3.72
N ALA A 27 20.12 -2.27 3.80
CA ALA A 27 18.99 -2.11 2.90
C ALA A 27 18.49 -0.65 2.84
N TRP A 28 18.42 0.02 4.00
CA TRP A 28 18.01 1.42 4.04
C TRP A 28 19.02 2.37 3.40
N ASN A 29 20.33 2.11 3.56
CA ASN A 29 21.36 2.93 2.94
C ASN A 29 21.30 2.89 1.41
N GLU A 30 20.94 1.75 0.84
CA GLU A 30 20.72 1.59 -0.61
C GLU A 30 19.40 2.20 -1.08
N LEU A 31 18.33 2.02 -0.31
CA LEU A 31 16.99 2.51 -0.67
C LEU A 31 16.87 4.04 -0.54
N LYS A 32 17.52 4.65 0.46
CA LYS A 32 17.42 6.08 0.78
C LYS A 32 17.65 7.03 -0.42
N PRO A 33 18.68 6.89 -1.25
CA PRO A 33 18.84 7.76 -2.42
C PRO A 33 17.72 7.58 -3.45
N ILE A 34 17.17 6.36 -3.59
CA ILE A 34 16.10 6.06 -4.56
C ILE A 34 14.81 6.76 -4.16
N VAL A 35 14.42 6.71 -2.88
CA VAL A 35 13.14 7.32 -2.41
C VAL A 35 13.10 8.84 -2.54
N GLN A 36 14.25 9.48 -2.78
CA GLN A 36 14.38 10.92 -2.95
C GLN A 36 14.26 11.37 -4.41
N THR A 37 14.31 10.45 -5.38
CA THR A 37 14.25 10.78 -6.81
C THR A 37 12.84 11.18 -7.24
N ASP A 38 12.76 11.89 -8.36
CA ASP A 38 11.48 12.29 -8.93
C ASP A 38 10.79 11.11 -9.64
N GLU A 39 11.57 10.16 -10.17
CA GLU A 39 11.07 8.90 -10.73
C GLU A 39 10.32 8.09 -9.66
N TYR A 40 10.86 8.01 -8.44
CA TYR A 40 10.21 7.32 -7.33
C TYR A 40 8.89 7.98 -6.92
N LYS A 41 8.88 9.31 -6.81
CA LYS A 41 7.65 10.08 -6.49
C LYS A 41 6.58 9.84 -7.55
N LYS A 42 6.97 9.94 -8.83
CA LYS A 42 6.09 9.67 -9.98
C LYS A 42 5.57 8.24 -9.98
N ALA A 43 6.41 7.25 -9.68
CA ALA A 43 5.98 5.86 -9.56
C ALA A 43 4.97 5.66 -8.43
N SER A 44 5.18 6.30 -7.28
CA SER A 44 4.25 6.26 -6.14
C SER A 44 2.88 6.89 -6.50
N ASP A 45 2.88 8.05 -7.16
CA ASP A 45 1.64 8.72 -7.61
C ASP A 45 0.91 7.92 -8.70
N ASN A 46 1.64 7.31 -9.62
CA ASN A 46 1.07 6.43 -10.65
C ASN A 46 0.40 5.21 -10.00
N LEU A 47 1.06 4.58 -9.03
CA LEU A 47 0.51 3.44 -8.31
C LEU A 47 -0.75 3.82 -7.52
N ARG A 48 -0.77 4.98 -6.86
CA ARG A 48 -1.98 5.51 -6.21
C ARG A 48 -3.12 5.69 -7.20
N THR A 49 -2.85 6.33 -8.33
CA THR A 49 -3.85 6.59 -9.39
C THR A 49 -4.40 5.29 -9.96
N ALA A 50 -3.54 4.29 -10.18
CA ALA A 50 -3.96 2.96 -10.63
C ALA A 50 -4.86 2.28 -9.58
N ALA A 51 -4.48 2.34 -8.30
CA ALA A 51 -5.28 1.78 -7.21
C ALA A 51 -6.67 2.42 -7.12
N GLN A 52 -6.76 3.75 -7.21
CA GLN A 52 -8.04 4.49 -7.25
C GLN A 52 -8.92 4.06 -8.42
N ASN A 53 -8.34 3.95 -9.62
CA ASN A 53 -9.04 3.54 -10.84
C ASN A 53 -9.54 2.10 -10.80
N LEU A 54 -8.81 1.20 -10.12
CA LEU A 54 -9.24 -0.19 -9.94
C LEU A 54 -10.30 -0.30 -8.85
N ALA A 55 -10.13 0.41 -7.73
CA ALA A 55 -11.07 0.41 -6.62
C ALA A 55 -12.46 0.92 -7.05
N SER A 56 -12.54 1.95 -7.90
CA SER A 56 -13.81 2.49 -8.41
C SER A 56 -14.64 1.50 -9.25
N ARG A 57 -14.01 0.41 -9.72
CA ARG A 57 -14.66 -0.64 -10.50
C ARG A 57 -15.12 -1.82 -9.64
N LEU A 58 -14.76 -1.84 -8.35
CA LEU A 58 -15.17 -2.91 -7.46
C LEU A 58 -16.67 -2.79 -7.15
N PRO A 59 -17.40 -3.91 -7.05
CA PRO A 59 -18.74 -3.92 -6.50
C PRO A 59 -18.66 -3.71 -4.98
N ALA A 60 -18.46 -2.46 -4.56
CA ALA A 60 -18.36 -2.07 -3.16
C ALA A 60 -19.66 -1.46 -2.66
N ILE A 61 -19.98 -1.71 -1.39
CA ILE A 61 -21.03 -0.97 -0.69
C ILE A 61 -20.42 0.38 -0.33
N ALA A 62 -20.82 1.44 -1.04
CA ALA A 62 -20.41 2.79 -0.70
C ALA A 62 -21.03 3.21 0.63
N LEU A 63 -20.19 3.66 1.57
CA LEU A 63 -20.63 4.30 2.82
C LEU A 63 -20.65 5.82 2.61
N SER A 64 -21.83 6.41 2.67
CA SER A 64 -21.96 7.87 2.67
C SER A 64 -21.56 8.47 4.02
N LYS A 65 -21.13 9.73 4.01
CA LYS A 65 -20.86 10.50 5.24
C LYS A 65 -21.99 10.40 6.26
N LYS A 66 -23.24 10.58 5.81
CA LYS A 66 -24.42 10.46 6.65
C LYS A 66 -24.56 9.07 7.29
N GLN A 67 -24.33 7.99 6.55
CA GLN A 67 -24.41 6.64 7.11
C GLN A 67 -23.34 6.39 8.19
N VAL A 68 -22.17 7.00 8.05
CA VAL A 68 -21.11 6.94 9.07
C VAL A 68 -21.51 7.76 10.30
N GLU A 69 -22.05 8.97 10.11
CA GLU A 69 -22.52 9.82 11.20
C GLU A 69 -23.73 9.21 11.95
N ASP A 70 -24.66 8.57 11.24
CA ASP A 70 -25.81 7.88 11.82
C ASP A 70 -25.39 6.68 12.70
N LEU A 71 -24.17 6.15 12.49
CA LEU A 71 -23.55 5.12 13.36
C LEU A 71 -22.85 5.72 14.59
N GLY A 72 -22.80 7.04 14.73
CA GLY A 72 -22.13 7.75 15.82
C GLY A 72 -20.62 7.93 15.62
N GLU A 73 -20.12 7.74 14.40
CA GLU A 73 -18.70 7.85 14.06
C GLU A 73 -18.36 9.22 13.43
N ASP A 74 -17.10 9.64 13.54
CA ASP A 74 -16.59 10.86 12.88
C ASP A 74 -16.14 10.55 11.44
N ALA A 75 -17.02 10.86 10.49
CA ALA A 75 -16.75 10.65 9.07
C ALA A 75 -15.55 11.46 8.54
N ASP A 76 -15.30 12.65 9.08
CA ASP A 76 -14.20 13.52 8.61
C ASP A 76 -12.85 12.99 9.13
N GLU A 77 -12.80 12.47 10.36
CA GLU A 77 -11.62 11.80 10.91
C GLU A 77 -11.29 10.50 10.15
N ILE A 78 -12.31 9.68 9.84
CA ILE A 78 -12.15 8.45 9.07
C ILE A 78 -11.61 8.75 7.67
N LEU A 79 -12.18 9.75 6.99
CA LEU A 79 -11.72 10.16 5.66
C LEU A 79 -10.27 10.63 5.71
N LYS A 80 -9.95 11.54 6.64
CA LYS A 80 -8.59 12.05 6.83
C LYS A 80 -7.58 10.94 7.12
N THR A 81 -7.96 9.93 7.90
CA THR A 81 -7.10 8.79 8.21
C THR A 81 -6.91 7.90 6.98
N THR A 82 -7.99 7.63 6.25
CA THR A 82 -7.94 6.82 5.02
C THR A 82 -7.06 7.48 3.96
N GLU A 83 -7.20 8.79 3.73
CA GLU A 83 -6.37 9.55 2.79
C GLU A 83 -4.88 9.51 3.15
N LYS A 84 -4.53 9.53 4.44
CA LYS A 84 -3.13 9.40 4.88
C LYS A 84 -2.56 8.05 4.46
N PHE A 85 -3.29 6.96 4.69
CA PHE A 85 -2.84 5.62 4.29
C PHE A 85 -2.79 5.47 2.77
N GLU A 86 -3.77 6.02 2.04
CA GLU A 86 -3.79 6.00 0.59
C GLU A 86 -2.57 6.72 -0.02
N ARG A 87 -2.08 7.79 0.62
CA ARG A 87 -0.84 8.47 0.22
C ARG A 87 0.42 7.69 0.61
N LEU A 88 0.39 7.00 1.75
CA LEU A 88 1.55 6.30 2.33
C LEU A 88 1.82 4.94 1.68
N LEU A 89 0.78 4.15 1.41
CA LEU A 89 0.90 2.75 1.01
C LEU A 89 1.60 2.53 -0.34
N PRO A 90 1.38 3.35 -1.39
CA PRO A 90 2.07 3.19 -2.66
C PRO A 90 3.60 3.21 -2.53
N SER A 91 4.13 4.19 -1.78
CA SER A 91 5.56 4.30 -1.50
C SER A 91 6.09 3.09 -0.71
N LEU A 92 5.34 2.62 0.28
CA LEU A 92 5.70 1.43 1.05
C LEU A 92 5.75 0.16 0.17
N ILE A 93 4.76 -0.02 -0.71
CA ILE A 93 4.74 -1.14 -1.68
C ILE A 93 6.00 -1.11 -2.55
N ILE A 94 6.33 0.05 -3.12
CA ILE A 94 7.54 0.20 -3.95
C ILE A 94 8.79 -0.11 -3.14
N ASN A 95 8.88 0.37 -1.90
CA ASN A 95 10.03 0.12 -1.04
C ASN A 95 10.25 -1.37 -0.80
N ILE A 96 9.21 -2.10 -0.42
CA ILE A 96 9.32 -3.54 -0.15
C ILE A 96 9.58 -4.34 -1.44
N SER A 97 9.03 -3.92 -2.57
CA SER A 97 9.35 -4.51 -3.88
C SER A 97 10.82 -4.31 -4.24
N LEU A 98 11.38 -3.11 -4.03
CA LEU A 98 12.80 -2.82 -4.29
C LEU A 98 13.72 -3.66 -3.40
N LEU A 99 13.43 -3.75 -2.10
CA LEU A 99 14.21 -4.58 -1.18
C LEU A 99 14.13 -6.07 -1.56
N SER A 100 12.98 -6.54 -2.02
CA SER A 100 12.80 -7.93 -2.44
C SER A 100 13.66 -8.31 -3.67
N LEU A 101 14.11 -7.34 -4.48
CA LEU A 101 14.98 -7.60 -5.64
C LEU A 101 16.39 -8.08 -5.25
N GLU A 102 16.78 -7.95 -3.97
CA GLU A 102 18.05 -8.49 -3.46
C GLU A 102 18.08 -10.03 -3.53
N TRP A 103 16.93 -10.70 -3.47
CA TRP A 103 16.84 -12.17 -3.50
C TRP A 103 15.76 -12.73 -4.44
N LYS A 104 14.94 -11.88 -5.06
CA LYS A 104 13.97 -12.29 -6.10
C LYS A 104 14.33 -11.67 -7.44
N ARG A 105 14.04 -12.40 -8.52
CA ARG A 105 14.07 -11.83 -9.86
C ARG A 105 12.85 -10.94 -10.08
N ALA A 106 12.98 -9.93 -10.94
CA ALA A 106 11.90 -9.00 -11.21
C ALA A 106 10.65 -9.70 -11.73
N GLU A 107 10.80 -10.77 -12.52
CA GLU A 107 9.68 -11.56 -13.07
C GLU A 107 8.84 -12.19 -11.96
N GLU A 108 9.45 -12.56 -10.83
CA GLU A 108 8.77 -13.20 -9.70
C GLU A 108 7.91 -12.22 -8.89
N LEU A 109 8.17 -10.90 -9.01
CA LEU A 109 7.38 -9.88 -8.32
C LEU A 109 6.06 -9.56 -9.03
N PHE A 110 5.88 -10.00 -10.28
CA PHE A 110 4.61 -9.84 -11.00
C PHE A 110 3.55 -10.86 -10.58
N GLU A 111 3.98 -11.97 -9.98
CA GLU A 111 3.09 -13.02 -9.51
C GLU A 111 2.79 -12.87 -8.02
N SER A 112 1.56 -13.21 -7.63
CA SER A 112 1.23 -13.25 -6.20
C SER A 112 2.01 -14.38 -5.53
N PRO A 113 2.75 -14.11 -4.43
CA PRO A 113 3.36 -15.18 -3.63
C PRO A 113 2.31 -16.06 -2.94
N PHE A 114 1.06 -15.59 -2.88
CA PHE A 114 -0.09 -16.29 -2.33
C PHE A 114 -1.22 -16.27 -3.37
N PRO A 115 -1.14 -17.09 -4.44
CA PRO A 115 -2.15 -17.09 -5.48
C PRO A 115 -3.50 -17.52 -4.89
N ALA A 116 -4.53 -16.72 -5.12
CA ALA A 116 -5.90 -17.07 -4.74
C ALA A 116 -6.51 -17.95 -5.84
N GLU A 117 -7.33 -18.93 -5.44
CA GLU A 117 -8.17 -19.64 -6.40
C GLU A 117 -9.16 -18.66 -7.05
N THR A 118 -9.37 -18.80 -8.36
CA THR A 118 -10.39 -18.03 -9.07
C THR A 118 -11.76 -18.33 -8.47
N ARG A 119 -12.36 -17.34 -7.80
CA ARG A 119 -13.69 -17.47 -7.22
C ARG A 119 -14.66 -17.82 -8.35
N LYS A 120 -15.30 -19.01 -8.27
CA LYS A 120 -16.32 -19.43 -9.23
C LYS A 120 -17.37 -18.32 -9.33
N GLN A 121 -17.66 -17.84 -10.54
CA GLN A 121 -18.73 -16.85 -10.76
C GLN A 121 -20.01 -17.38 -10.12
N PHE A 122 -20.58 -16.61 -9.19
CA PHE A 122 -21.89 -16.88 -8.65
C PHE A 122 -22.88 -16.74 -9.82
N GLN A 123 -23.33 -17.86 -10.38
CA GLN A 123 -24.49 -17.85 -11.28
C GLN A 123 -25.71 -17.59 -10.39
N GLY A 124 -26.05 -16.32 -10.21
CA GLY A 124 -27.25 -15.92 -9.49
C GLY A 124 -28.47 -16.54 -10.14
N GLY A 125 -29.08 -17.50 -9.45
CA GLY A 125 -30.42 -17.96 -9.77
C GLY A 125 -31.41 -16.84 -9.48
N ALA A 126 -32.15 -16.43 -10.50
CA ALA A 126 -33.32 -15.58 -10.34
C ALA A 126 -34.28 -16.23 -9.35
N ARG A 127 -34.67 -15.48 -8.31
CA ARG A 127 -35.87 -15.70 -7.51
C ARG A 127 -36.56 -14.37 -7.29
#